data_AF-A0A454WEX6-F1
#
_entry.id   AF-A0A454WEX6-F1
#
_cell.length_a   1.000
_cell.length_b   1.000
_cell.length_c   1.000
_cell.angle_alpha   90.00
_cell.angle_beta   90.00
_cell.angle_gamma   90.00
#
_symmetry.space_group_name_H-M   'P 1'
#
loop_
_entity.id
_entity.type
_entity.pdbx_description
1 polymer ?
#
loop_
_entity_poly.entity_id
_entity_poly.type
_entity_poly.pdbx_seq_one_letter_code
_entity_poly.pdbx_strand_id
1 'polypeptide(L)'
;MADPARDSLPLPDYDHLPIGGLESRVRSLGAEEVEELLAYERSHADRLPATELLTARLEQLRSGAQPSSGDPGAVRPEQGQGRSGSPVSPATSPQPFSPPPHGTPDQRGKPKGDRT
;
A
#
# COMPACT_ATOMS: atom_id res chain seq x y z
N MET A 1 10.01 8.37 -5.12
CA MET A 1 11.02 8.74 -4.12
C MET A 1 10.32 8.70 -2.78
N ALA A 2 10.75 7.84 -1.85
CA ALA A 2 10.21 7.84 -0.50
C ALA A 2 10.54 9.19 0.14
N ASP A 3 9.56 9.79 0.82
CA ASP A 3 9.79 11.02 1.55
C ASP A 3 10.72 10.72 2.74
N PRO A 4 11.87 11.38 2.88
CA PRO A 4 12.84 11.06 3.92
C PRO A 4 12.29 11.24 5.33
N ALA A 5 11.23 12.06 5.51
CA ALA A 5 10.55 12.19 6.79
C ALA A 5 9.67 10.98 7.12
N ARG A 6 9.24 10.19 6.13
CA ARG A 6 8.51 8.94 6.32
C ARG A 6 9.39 7.82 6.88
N ASP A 7 10.65 7.76 6.46
CA ASP A 7 11.62 6.75 6.93
C ASP A 7 12.10 7.00 8.37
N SER A 8 11.94 8.22 8.91
CA SER A 8 12.26 8.53 10.30
C SER A 8 11.12 8.26 11.29
N LEU A 9 9.92 7.94 10.79
CA LEU A 9 8.77 7.73 11.66
C LEU A 9 8.92 6.44 12.49
N PRO A 10 8.38 6.41 13.72
CA PRO A 10 8.37 5.21 14.56
C PRO A 10 7.52 4.08 13.96
N LEU A 11 6.68 4.37 12.96
CA LEU A 11 5.79 3.42 12.29
C LEU A 11 6.17 3.23 10.81
N PRO A 12 6.50 2.01 10.37
CA PRO A 12 6.68 1.71 8.96
C PRO A 12 5.35 1.78 8.21
N ASP A 13 5.39 2.31 6.98
CA ASP A 13 4.24 2.45 6.09
C ASP A 13 3.02 3.17 6.69
N TYR A 14 3.27 4.11 7.62
CA TYR A 14 2.23 4.87 8.32
C TYR A 14 1.15 5.46 7.40
N ASP A 15 1.56 5.99 6.25
CA ASP A 15 0.65 6.59 5.26
C ASP A 15 -0.41 5.61 4.72
N HIS A 16 -0.06 4.33 4.57
CA HIS A 16 -0.96 3.31 4.03
C HIS A 16 -1.73 2.54 5.10
N LEU A 17 -1.54 2.86 6.38
CA LEU A 17 -2.23 2.16 7.46
C LEU A 17 -3.72 2.52 7.48
N PRO A 18 -4.62 1.50 7.50
CA PRO A 18 -6.02 1.75 7.80
C PRO A 18 -6.19 2.17 9.27
N ILE A 19 -7.26 2.91 9.58
CA ILE A 19 -7.52 3.45 10.93
C ILE A 19 -7.48 2.36 12.01
N GLY A 20 -8.11 1.19 11.80
CA GLY A 20 -8.07 0.10 12.80
C GLY A 20 -6.65 -0.47 13.04
N GLY A 21 -5.79 -0.43 12.02
CA GLY A 21 -4.38 -0.83 12.15
C GLY A 21 -3.53 0.25 12.85
N LEU A 22 -3.92 1.51 12.70
CA LEU A 22 -3.32 2.63 13.43
C LEU A 22 -3.67 2.56 14.93
N GLU A 23 -4.94 2.33 15.28
CA GLU A 23 -5.40 2.19 16.67
C GLU A 23 -4.59 1.16 17.47
N SER A 24 -4.30 0.02 16.84
CA SER A 24 -3.56 -1.07 17.46
C SER A 24 -2.10 -0.71 17.73
N ARG A 25 -1.45 0.04 16.83
CA ARG A 25 -0.03 0.42 16.96
C ARG A 25 0.18 1.54 17.96
N VAL A 26 -0.70 2.55 17.92
CA VAL A 26 -0.72 3.69 18.84
C VAL A 26 -0.86 3.28 20.32
N ARG A 27 -1.42 2.10 20.61
CA ARG A 27 -1.45 1.55 21.98
C ARG A 27 -0.07 1.20 22.52
N SER A 28 0.87 0.82 21.66
CA SER A 28 2.22 0.44 22.09
C SER A 28 3.20 1.60 22.07
N LEU A 29 2.84 2.72 21.44
CA LEU A 29 3.64 3.93 21.39
C LEU A 29 3.57 4.74 22.70
N GLY A 30 4.70 5.36 23.02
CA GLY A 30 4.84 6.37 24.06
C GLY A 30 4.34 7.75 23.64
N ALA A 31 4.33 8.70 24.58
CA ALA A 31 3.77 10.04 24.35
C ALA A 31 4.57 10.84 23.30
N GLU A 32 5.90 10.72 23.31
CA GLU A 32 6.80 11.40 22.39
C GLU A 32 6.60 10.91 20.94
N GLU A 33 6.50 9.60 20.75
CA GLU A 33 6.28 8.98 19.44
C GLU A 33 4.91 9.36 18.86
N VAL A 34 3.86 9.44 19.70
CA VAL A 34 2.52 9.88 19.29
C VAL A 34 2.52 11.36 18.91
N GLU A 35 3.28 12.20 19.62
CA GLU A 35 3.41 13.63 19.32
C GLU A 35 4.14 13.87 18.00
N GLU A 36 5.19 13.10 17.71
CA GLU A 36 5.89 13.12 16.43
C GLU A 36 4.97 12.74 15.27
N LEU A 37 4.20 11.66 15.41
CA LEU A 37 3.23 11.24 14.40
C LEU A 37 2.14 12.28 14.17
N LEU A 38 1.69 12.96 15.23
CA LEU A 38 0.67 14.00 15.11
C LEU A 38 1.18 15.22 14.35
N ALA A 39 2.45 15.60 14.56
CA ALA A 39 3.10 16.68 13.81
C ALA A 39 3.28 16.30 12.33
N TYR A 40 3.69 15.06 12.06
CA TYR A 40 3.82 14.54 10.70
C TYR A 40 2.46 14.50 9.97
N GLU A 41 1.42 13.94 10.60
CA GLU A 41 0.09 13.83 10.00
C GLU A 41 -0.47 15.20 9.62
N ARG A 42 -0.39 16.20 10.52
CA ARG A 42 -0.83 17.58 10.26
C ARG A 42 -0.08 18.29 9.13
N SER A 43 1.16 17.89 8.85
CA SER A 43 1.98 18.53 7.81
C SER A 43 1.90 17.82 6.45
N HIS A 44 1.53 16.54 6.40
CA HIS A 44 1.60 15.74 5.18
C HIS A 44 0.24 15.29 4.63
N ALA A 45 -0.65 14.78 5.49
CA ALA A 45 -1.88 14.10 5.04
C ALA A 45 -3.16 14.69 5.62
N ASP A 46 -3.10 15.25 6.84
CA ASP A 46 -4.18 15.88 7.60
C ASP A 46 -5.49 15.05 7.60
N ARG A 47 -5.38 13.71 7.75
CA ARG A 47 -6.57 12.86 7.83
C ARG A 47 -7.21 13.04 9.19
N LEU A 48 -8.33 13.76 9.22
CA LEU A 48 -9.12 14.03 10.42
C LEU A 48 -9.25 12.82 11.37
N PRO A 49 -9.66 11.61 10.94
CA PRO A 49 -9.76 10.46 11.85
C PRO A 49 -8.43 9.97 12.42
N ALA A 50 -7.30 10.16 11.72
CA ALA A 50 -5.98 9.82 12.25
C ALA A 50 -5.52 10.84 13.29
N THR A 51 -5.72 12.14 13.01
CA THR A 51 -5.41 13.24 13.93
C THR A 51 -6.21 13.15 15.23
N GLU A 52 -7.52 12.86 15.16
CA GLU A 52 -8.38 12.68 16.33
C GLU A 52 -7.92 11.51 17.20
N LEU A 53 -7.62 10.36 16.58
CA LEU A 53 -7.12 9.18 17.26
C LEU A 53 -5.79 9.41 17.97
N LEU A 54 -4.83 10.04 17.29
CA LEU A 54 -3.52 10.37 17.86
C LEU A 54 -3.65 11.36 19.03
N THR A 55 -4.51 12.37 18.87
CA THR A 55 -4.80 13.36 19.93
C THR A 55 -5.40 12.67 21.15
N ALA A 56 -6.42 11.84 20.97
CA ALA A 56 -7.06 11.10 22.06
C ALA A 56 -6.07 10.17 22.78
N ARG A 57 -5.18 9.51 22.04
CA ARG A 57 -4.14 8.69 22.67
C ARG A 57 -3.18 9.53 23.49
N LEU A 58 -2.73 10.66 22.96
CA LEU A 58 -1.80 11.55 23.66
C LEU A 58 -2.40 12.02 24.99
N GLU A 59 -3.69 12.35 25.02
CA GLU A 59 -4.41 12.71 26.24
C GLU A 59 -4.46 11.55 27.25
N GLN A 60 -4.68 10.31 26.79
CA GLN A 60 -4.65 9.12 27.66
C GLN A 60 -3.28 8.91 28.29
N LEU A 61 -2.21 9.04 27.50
CA LEU A 61 -0.83 8.89 27.99
C LEU A 61 -0.47 10.01 28.99
N ARG A 62 -0.89 11.25 28.72
CA ARG A 62 -0.74 12.39 29.65
C ARG A 62 -1.55 12.19 30.95
N SER A 63 -2.66 11.46 30.88
CA SER A 63 -3.48 11.09 32.04
C SER A 63 -2.92 9.91 32.85
N GLY A 64 -1.78 9.35 32.44
CA GLY A 64 -1.09 8.26 33.14
C GLY A 64 -1.38 6.85 32.61
N ALA A 65 -2.00 6.72 31.43
CA ALA A 65 -2.09 5.42 30.77
C ALA A 65 -0.70 4.93 30.36
N GLN A 66 -0.41 3.65 30.60
CA GLN A 66 0.85 3.05 30.15
C GLN A 66 0.77 2.57 28.69
N PRO A 67 1.86 2.70 27.93
CA PRO A 67 1.98 2.05 26.63
C PRO A 67 1.96 0.53 26.78
N SER A 68 1.37 -0.16 25.81
CA SER A 68 1.37 -1.62 25.76
C SER A 68 2.76 -2.11 25.35
N SER A 69 3.19 -3.26 25.88
CA SER A 69 4.50 -3.88 25.57
C SER A 69 4.57 -4.50 24.16
N GLY A 70 3.71 -4.09 23.23
CA GLY A 70 3.69 -4.61 21.86
C GLY A 70 4.72 -3.94 20.97
N ASP A 71 5.22 -4.64 19.96
CA ASP A 71 6.04 -4.03 18.93
C ASP A 71 5.14 -3.32 17.88
N PRO A 72 5.24 -1.99 17.70
CA PRO A 72 4.39 -1.24 16.77
C PRO A 72 4.78 -1.44 15.30
N GLY A 73 6.01 -1.90 15.02
CA GLY A 73 6.54 -2.16 13.68
C GLY A 73 6.34 -3.60 13.19
N ALA A 74 5.81 -4.49 14.02
CA ALA A 74 5.68 -5.89 13.71
C ALA A 74 4.76 -6.11 12.50
N VAL A 75 5.25 -6.91 11.55
CA VAL A 75 4.52 -7.31 10.35
C VAL A 75 3.24 -8.06 10.75
N ARG A 76 2.09 -7.54 10.32
CA ARG A 76 0.75 -8.08 10.63
C ARG A 76 -0.01 -8.32 9.32
N PRO A 77 -0.89 -9.35 9.20
CA PRO A 77 -1.54 -9.71 7.95
C PRO A 77 -2.36 -8.58 7.29
N GLU A 78 -2.82 -7.61 8.08
CA GLU A 78 -3.48 -6.39 7.59
C GLU A 78 -2.57 -5.48 6.76
N GLN A 79 -1.23 -5.57 6.93
CA GLN A 79 -0.24 -4.90 6.08
C GLN A 79 0.10 -5.71 4.82
N GLY A 80 -0.86 -6.51 4.34
CA GLY A 80 -0.69 -7.36 3.17
C GLY A 80 -0.02 -6.56 2.05
N GLN A 81 1.23 -6.91 1.74
CA GLN A 81 1.99 -6.33 0.64
C GLN A 81 1.06 -6.34 -0.56
N GLY A 82 0.78 -5.16 -1.11
CA GLY A 82 -0.06 -5.02 -2.28
C GLY A 82 0.37 -6.07 -3.28
N ARG A 83 -0.57 -6.94 -3.68
CA ARG A 83 -0.29 -8.09 -4.55
C ARG A 83 0.34 -7.55 -5.83
N SER A 84 1.67 -7.50 -5.90
CA SER A 84 2.38 -7.19 -7.12
C SER A 84 1.92 -8.26 -8.11
N GLY A 85 1.31 -7.81 -9.21
CA GLY A 85 0.67 -8.68 -10.18
C GLY A 85 1.59 -9.86 -10.50
N SER A 86 1.04 -11.08 -10.53
CA SER A 86 1.82 -12.24 -10.94
C SER A 86 2.46 -11.95 -12.30
N PRO A 87 3.75 -12.24 -12.50
CA PRO A 87 4.40 -12.01 -13.79
C PRO A 87 3.70 -12.87 -14.84
N VAL A 88 2.83 -12.24 -15.63
CA VAL A 88 2.11 -12.91 -16.70
C VAL A 88 3.12 -13.13 -17.82
N SER A 89 3.65 -14.35 -17.92
CA SER A 89 4.52 -14.72 -19.02
C SER A 89 3.69 -14.86 -20.31
N PRO A 90 4.14 -14.32 -21.46
CA PRO A 90 3.47 -14.51 -22.73
C PRO A 90 3.58 -15.94 -23.29
N ALA A 91 4.11 -16.90 -22.51
CA ALA A 91 4.34 -18.28 -22.92
C ALA A 91 3.04 -19.02 -23.31
N THR A 92 1.89 -18.59 -22.80
CA THR A 92 0.56 -19.10 -23.17
C THR A 92 -0.24 -18.14 -24.06
N SER A 93 0.35 -17.02 -24.49
CA SER A 93 -0.32 -16.12 -25.44
C SER A 93 -0.45 -16.83 -26.79
N PRO A 94 -1.66 -16.88 -27.38
CA PRO A 94 -1.83 -17.39 -28.73
C PRO A 94 -1.02 -16.54 -29.71
N GLN A 95 -0.50 -17.16 -30.77
CA GLN A 95 0.21 -16.43 -31.83
C GLN A 95 -0.70 -15.32 -32.38
N PRO A 96 -0.15 -14.12 -32.69
CA PRO A 96 -0.95 -13.05 -33.28
C PRO A 96 -1.58 -13.55 -34.59
N PHE A 97 -2.91 -13.76 -34.57
CA PHE A 97 -3.68 -14.09 -35.76
C PHE A 97 -4.12 -12.78 -36.40
N SER A 98 -3.76 -12.57 -37.67
CA SER A 98 -4.29 -11.43 -38.42
C SER A 98 -5.79 -11.67 -38.63
N PRO A 99 -6.67 -10.72 -38.28
CA PRO A 99 -8.08 -10.87 -38.57
C PRO A 99 -8.30 -11.11 -40.08
N PRO A 100 -9.37 -11.85 -40.46
CA PRO A 100 -9.73 -12.00 -41.86
C PRO A 100 -9.84 -10.61 -42.51
N PRO A 101 -9.34 -10.43 -43.75
CA PRO A 101 -9.50 -9.17 -44.45
C PRO A 101 -11.00 -8.93 -44.69
N HIS A 102 -11.61 -8.06 -43.88
CA HIS A 102 -12.95 -7.58 -44.17
C HIS A 102 -12.84 -6.50 -45.25
N GLY A 103 -13.33 -6.81 -46.45
CA GLY A 103 -13.71 -5.78 -47.43
C GLY A 103 -12.94 -5.69 -48.75
N THR A 104 -12.48 -6.78 -49.35
CA THR A 104 -12.27 -6.84 -50.82
C THR A 104 -12.48 -8.27 -51.34
N PRO A 105 -13.34 -8.49 -52.36
CA PRO A 105 -13.59 -9.83 -52.93
C PRO A 105 -12.38 -10.52 -53.57
N ASP A 106 -11.29 -9.79 -53.81
CA ASP A 106 -10.14 -10.26 -54.62
C ASP A 106 -8.96 -10.81 -53.79
N GLN A 107 -9.04 -10.80 -52.45
CA GLN A 107 -7.95 -11.27 -51.61
C GLN A 107 -7.92 -12.80 -51.51
N ARG A 108 -7.15 -13.44 -52.39
CA ARG A 108 -6.82 -14.87 -52.27
C ARG A 108 -5.97 -15.06 -51.02
N GLY A 109 -6.49 -15.79 -50.02
CA GLY A 109 -5.77 -16.07 -48.77
C GLY A 109 -4.39 -16.68 -49.07
N LYS A 110 -3.32 -16.10 -48.51
CA LYS A 110 -1.98 -16.67 -48.62
C LYS A 110 -1.95 -18.03 -47.92
N PRO A 111 -1.51 -19.13 -48.56
CA PRO A 111 -1.32 -20.40 -47.87
C PRO A 111 -0.24 -20.24 -46.80
N LYS A 112 -0.50 -20.85 -45.63
CA LYS A 112 0.46 -21.02 -44.53
C LYS A 112 1.71 -21.66 -45.12
N GLY A 113 2.85 -20.94 -45.08
CA GLY A 113 4.13 -21.50 -45.52
C GLY A 113 4.46 -22.74 -44.68
N ASP A 114 4.66 -23.87 -45.35
CA ASP A 114 5.19 -25.08 -44.74
C ASP A 114 6.56 -24.78 -44.13
N ARG A 115 6.73 -25.15 -42.87
CA ARG A 115 7.98 -25.03 -42.14
C ARG A 115 8.65 -26.40 -42.16
N THR A 116 9.79 -26.48 -42.84
CA THR A 116 10.77 -27.59 -42.75
C THR A 116 11.16 -27.85 -41.31
#